data_AF-A0A7S1JDT1-F1
#
_entry.id   AF-A0A7S1JDT1-F1
#
_cell.length_a   1.000
_cell.length_b   1.000
_cell.length_c   1.000
_cell.angle_alpha   90.00
_cell.angle_beta   90.00
_cell.angle_gamma   90.00
#
_symmetry.space_group_name_H-M   'P 1'
#
loop_
_entity.id
_entity.type
_entity.pdbx_description
1 polymer ?
#
loop_
_entity_poly.entity_id
_entity_poly.type
_entity_poly.pdbx_seq_one_letter_code
_entity_poly.pdbx_strand_id
1 'polypeptide(L)'
;RHDRTVADLADLRLEQNKEYLEFFRMLYLTLGNLIYKKEKKLEELDRNIRTTHIQLEFCIETFDPNAKKHSDAKKQLYMVRAQTEDELTMLKDKQSRAQEDFQPVEEALVAAGIDFQHPADEQNEEILNRRSKMVEYRAHLSKQEEVKIAAEREEIKRAKALRSSQTSSPQKLMN
;
A
#
# COMPACT_ATOMS: atom_id res chain seq x y z
N ARG A 1 -3.15 -40.94 -41.75
CA ARG A 1 -3.95 -39.69 -41.92
C ARG A 1 -4.59 -39.27 -40.60
N HIS A 2 -5.24 -40.18 -39.88
CA HIS A 2 -5.81 -39.95 -38.55
C HIS A 2 -4.77 -39.44 -37.52
N ASP A 3 -3.59 -40.06 -37.45
CA ASP A 3 -2.57 -39.71 -36.44
C ASP A 3 -1.98 -38.31 -36.62
N ARG A 4 -1.87 -37.84 -37.86
CA ARG A 4 -1.40 -36.48 -38.17
C ARG A 4 -2.42 -35.44 -37.71
N THR A 5 -3.70 -35.69 -37.95
CA THR A 5 -4.78 -34.80 -37.51
C THR A 5 -4.91 -34.76 -35.97
N VAL A 6 -4.65 -35.87 -35.29
CA VAL A 6 -4.62 -35.92 -33.82
C VAL A 6 -3.45 -35.11 -33.26
N ALA A 7 -2.26 -35.22 -33.87
CA ALA A 7 -1.09 -34.42 -33.50
C ALA A 7 -1.35 -32.92 -33.73
N ASP A 8 -1.85 -32.54 -34.91
CA ASP A 8 -2.16 -31.14 -35.24
C ASP A 8 -3.18 -30.53 -34.27
N LEU A 9 -4.17 -31.31 -33.80
CA LEU A 9 -5.15 -30.88 -32.80
C LEU A 9 -4.54 -30.72 -31.39
N ALA A 10 -3.58 -31.57 -31.02
CA ALA A 10 -2.88 -31.46 -29.74
C ALA A 10 -2.01 -30.19 -29.70
N ASP A 11 -1.31 -29.91 -30.80
CA ASP A 11 -0.49 -28.70 -30.95
C ASP A 11 -1.35 -27.43 -30.87
N LEU A 12 -2.52 -27.42 -31.54
CA LEU A 12 -3.44 -26.28 -31.49
C LEU A 12 -3.99 -26.04 -30.07
N ARG A 13 -4.33 -27.11 -29.33
CA ARG A 13 -4.79 -27.00 -27.94
C ARG A 13 -3.71 -26.47 -27.01
N LEU A 14 -2.48 -26.93 -27.21
CA LEU A 14 -1.34 -26.43 -26.44
C LEU A 14 -1.12 -24.94 -26.69
N GLU A 15 -1.22 -24.49 -27.93
CA GLU A 15 -1.08 -23.06 -28.24
C GLU A 15 -2.20 -22.22 -27.63
N GLN A 16 -3.45 -22.70 -27.69
CA GLN A 16 -4.58 -22.06 -27.02
C GLN A 16 -4.37 -21.94 -25.50
N ASN A 17 -3.80 -22.96 -24.86
CA ASN A 17 -3.51 -22.94 -23.43
C ASN A 17 -2.44 -21.89 -23.07
N LYS A 18 -1.42 -21.71 -23.92
CA LYS A 18 -0.41 -20.65 -23.73
C LYS A 18 -1.03 -19.26 -23.89
N GLU A 19 -1.89 -19.05 -24.88
CA GLU A 19 -2.62 -17.78 -25.02
C GLU A 19 -3.50 -17.49 -23.79
N TYR A 20 -4.16 -18.51 -23.26
CA TYR A 20 -4.96 -18.39 -22.04
C TYR A 20 -4.10 -18.07 -20.81
N LEU A 21 -2.90 -18.66 -20.68
CA LEU A 21 -1.93 -18.29 -19.64
C LEU A 21 -1.59 -16.79 -19.69
N GLU A 22 -1.32 -16.23 -20.86
CA GLU A 22 -1.02 -14.79 -21.00
C GLU A 22 -2.20 -13.91 -20.61
N PHE A 23 -3.42 -14.30 -21.01
CA PHE A 23 -4.64 -13.60 -20.60
C PHE A 23 -4.83 -13.66 -19.08
N PHE A 24 -4.69 -14.85 -18.49
CA PHE A 24 -4.80 -15.07 -17.06
C PHE A 24 -3.75 -14.24 -16.30
N ARG A 25 -2.50 -14.24 -16.75
CA ARG A 25 -1.41 -13.44 -16.17
C ARG A 25 -1.76 -11.97 -16.14
N MET A 26 -2.15 -11.39 -17.27
CA MET A 26 -2.53 -9.98 -17.35
C MET A 26 -3.69 -9.66 -16.39
N LEU A 27 -4.73 -10.51 -16.37
CA LEU A 27 -5.89 -10.33 -15.51
C LEU A 27 -5.51 -10.41 -14.02
N TYR A 28 -4.80 -11.46 -13.63
CA TYR A 28 -4.45 -11.76 -12.25
C TYR A 28 -3.57 -10.66 -11.64
N LEU A 29 -2.52 -10.23 -12.35
CA LEU A 29 -1.64 -9.15 -11.91
C LEU A 29 -2.38 -7.81 -11.82
N THR A 30 -3.29 -7.54 -12.76
CA THR A 30 -4.13 -6.32 -12.72
C THR A 30 -5.07 -6.33 -11.52
N LEU A 31 -5.74 -7.45 -11.25
CA LEU A 31 -6.62 -7.60 -10.08
C LEU A 31 -5.82 -7.45 -8.79
N GLY A 32 -4.66 -8.10 -8.68
CA GLY A 32 -3.76 -7.96 -7.55
C GLY A 32 -3.36 -6.52 -7.25
N ASN A 33 -3.10 -5.74 -8.31
CA ASN A 33 -2.79 -4.32 -8.20
C ASN A 33 -3.97 -3.47 -7.74
N LEU A 34 -5.17 -3.76 -8.22
CA LEU A 34 -6.39 -3.08 -7.78
C LEU A 34 -6.73 -3.41 -6.33
N ILE A 35 -6.64 -4.68 -5.94
CA ILE A 35 -6.83 -5.15 -4.56
C ILE A 35 -5.90 -4.41 -3.61
N TYR A 36 -4.59 -4.38 -3.91
CA TYR A 36 -3.61 -3.66 -3.10
C TYR A 36 -3.97 -2.16 -2.94
N LYS A 37 -4.36 -1.49 -4.02
CA LYS A 37 -4.76 -0.07 -3.98
C LYS A 37 -6.00 0.15 -3.11
N LYS A 38 -6.98 -0.76 -3.18
CA LYS A 38 -8.21 -0.69 -2.38
C LYS A 38 -7.93 -0.93 -0.90
N GLU A 39 -7.09 -1.90 -0.56
CA GLU A 39 -6.64 -2.14 0.82
C GLU A 39 -5.92 -0.93 1.40
N LYS A 40 -5.02 -0.31 0.63
CA LYS A 40 -4.35 0.93 1.04
C LYS A 40 -5.32 2.10 1.20
N LYS A 41 -6.36 2.18 0.36
CA LYS A 41 -7.40 3.19 0.51
C LYS A 41 -8.23 2.99 1.77
N LEU A 42 -8.57 1.74 2.12
CA LEU A 42 -9.27 1.44 3.38
C LEU A 42 -8.42 1.84 4.60
N GLU A 43 -7.13 1.51 4.61
CA GLU A 43 -6.21 1.93 5.69
C GLU A 43 -6.13 3.47 5.84
N GLU A 44 -6.22 4.21 4.73
CA GLU A 44 -6.27 5.68 4.73
C GLU A 44 -7.62 6.19 5.26
N LEU A 45 -8.74 5.63 4.79
CA LEU A 45 -10.08 5.99 5.25
C LEU A 45 -10.22 5.75 6.76
N ASP A 46 -9.73 4.63 7.28
CA ASP A 46 -9.76 4.33 8.72
C ASP A 46 -8.93 5.32 9.56
N ARG A 47 -7.81 5.82 9.02
CA ARG A 47 -7.03 6.89 9.66
C ARG A 47 -7.76 8.22 9.63
N ASN A 48 -8.40 8.55 8.51
CA ASN A 48 -9.17 9.79 8.35
C ASN A 48 -10.40 9.79 9.26
N ILE A 49 -11.14 8.68 9.34
CA ILE A 49 -12.29 8.52 10.24
C ILE A 49 -11.89 8.75 11.69
N ARG A 50 -10.78 8.14 12.15
CA ARG A 50 -10.25 8.35 13.50
C ARG A 50 -9.89 9.82 13.76
N THR A 51 -9.18 10.44 12.82
CA THR A 51 -8.77 11.85 12.95
C THR A 51 -9.99 12.78 13.00
N THR A 52 -10.95 12.60 12.09
CA THR A 52 -12.18 13.40 12.05
C THR A 52 -13.04 13.16 13.29
N HIS A 53 -13.06 11.94 13.85
CA HIS A 53 -13.76 11.68 15.10
C HIS A 53 -13.15 12.44 16.28
N ILE A 54 -11.82 12.47 16.41
CA ILE A 54 -11.15 13.24 17.47
C ILE A 54 -11.47 14.74 17.32
N GLN A 55 -11.41 15.27 16.09
CA GLN A 55 -11.78 16.67 15.81
C GLN A 55 -13.23 16.97 16.18
N LEU A 56 -14.14 16.04 15.89
CA LEU A 56 -15.54 16.16 16.26
C LEU A 56 -15.73 16.23 17.77
N GLU A 57 -15.15 15.30 18.53
CA GLU A 57 -15.25 15.28 20.00
C GLU A 57 -14.71 16.58 20.59
N PHE A 58 -13.53 17.03 20.13
CA PHE A 58 -12.95 18.29 20.57
C PHE A 58 -13.88 19.48 20.30
N CYS A 59 -14.43 19.60 19.08
CA CYS A 59 -15.35 20.68 18.77
C CYS A 59 -16.64 20.62 19.62
N ILE A 60 -17.14 19.43 19.96
CA ILE A 60 -18.31 19.28 20.83
C ILE A 60 -17.96 19.77 22.25
N GLU A 61 -16.82 19.34 22.80
CA GLU A 61 -16.37 19.73 24.14
C GLU A 61 -16.13 21.24 24.26
N THR A 62 -15.62 21.88 23.20
CA THR A 62 -15.35 23.32 23.18
C THR A 62 -16.51 24.16 22.66
N PHE A 63 -17.68 23.56 22.41
CA PHE A 63 -18.85 24.21 21.80
C PHE A 63 -18.51 24.95 20.48
N ASP A 64 -17.56 24.41 19.70
CA ASP A 64 -17.15 24.95 18.41
C ASP A 64 -18.24 24.64 17.35
N PRO A 65 -18.76 25.66 16.63
CA PRO A 65 -19.78 25.47 15.58
C PRO A 65 -19.33 24.54 14.43
N ASN A 66 -18.03 24.28 14.28
CA ASN A 66 -17.49 23.34 13.31
C ASN A 66 -17.83 21.87 13.60
N ALA A 67 -18.37 21.53 14.78
CA ALA A 67 -18.76 20.17 15.12
C ALA A 67 -19.67 19.53 14.05
N LYS A 68 -20.63 20.29 13.51
CA LYS A 68 -21.52 19.78 12.45
C LYS A 68 -20.75 19.37 11.19
N LYS A 69 -19.76 20.17 10.77
CA LYS A 69 -18.92 19.89 9.61
C LYS A 69 -18.13 18.60 9.78
N HIS A 70 -17.52 18.38 10.95
CA HIS A 70 -16.78 17.15 11.23
C HIS A 70 -17.70 15.91 11.33
N SER A 71 -18.91 16.07 11.88
CA SER A 71 -19.93 15.02 11.87
C SER A 71 -20.31 14.60 10.44
N ASP A 72 -20.61 15.56 9.58
CA ASP A 72 -21.01 15.28 8.20
C ASP A 72 -19.85 14.67 7.39
N ALA A 73 -18.62 15.17 7.57
CA ALA A 73 -17.43 14.57 6.98
C ALA A 73 -17.21 13.11 7.45
N LYS A 74 -17.39 12.83 8.74
CA LYS A 74 -17.28 11.47 9.30
C LYS A 74 -18.29 10.52 8.65
N LYS A 75 -19.55 10.95 8.46
CA LYS A 75 -20.58 10.17 7.76
C LYS A 75 -20.19 9.85 6.32
N GLN A 76 -19.69 10.84 5.57
CA GLN A 76 -19.23 10.63 4.19
C GLN A 76 -18.06 9.66 4.12
N LEU A 77 -17.09 9.75 5.05
CA LEU A 77 -15.98 8.81 5.12
C LEU A 77 -16.45 7.37 5.35
N TYR A 78 -17.45 7.14 6.21
CA TYR A 78 -18.03 5.81 6.40
C TYR A 78 -18.72 5.28 5.14
N MET A 79 -19.45 6.12 4.41
CA MET A 79 -20.09 5.73 3.16
C MET A 79 -19.05 5.29 2.11
N VAL A 80 -18.00 6.10 1.92
CA VAL A 80 -16.91 5.76 0.98
C VAL A 80 -16.14 4.52 1.43
N ARG A 81 -15.96 4.34 2.74
CA ARG A 81 -15.33 3.13 3.30
C ARG A 81 -16.13 1.88 2.97
N ALA A 82 -17.45 1.89 3.22
CA ALA A 82 -18.32 0.76 2.91
C ALA A 82 -18.29 0.43 1.41
N GLN A 83 -18.44 1.43 0.54
CA GLN A 83 -18.34 1.21 -0.91
C GLN A 83 -16.98 0.62 -1.32
N THR A 84 -15.89 1.11 -0.74
CA THR A 84 -14.54 0.60 -1.03
C THR A 84 -14.36 -0.85 -0.57
N GLU A 85 -14.99 -1.23 0.53
CA GLU A 85 -14.98 -2.58 1.09
C GLU A 85 -15.78 -3.57 0.20
N ASP A 86 -16.94 -3.14 -0.30
CA ASP A 86 -17.73 -3.92 -1.27
C ASP A 86 -16.95 -4.14 -2.57
N GLU A 87 -16.33 -3.08 -3.10
CA GLU A 87 -15.48 -3.16 -4.29
C GLU A 87 -14.26 -4.07 -4.08
N LEU A 88 -13.63 -4.02 -2.91
CA LEU A 88 -12.52 -4.90 -2.57
C LEU A 88 -12.96 -6.37 -2.54
N THR A 89 -14.12 -6.65 -1.95
CA THR A 89 -14.69 -8.00 -1.91
C THR A 89 -14.95 -8.53 -3.31
N MET A 90 -15.60 -7.73 -4.17
CA MET A 90 -15.84 -8.10 -5.56
C MET A 90 -14.55 -8.39 -6.34
N LEU A 91 -13.48 -7.62 -6.11
CA LEU A 91 -12.19 -7.86 -6.76
C LEU A 91 -11.53 -9.15 -6.29
N LYS A 92 -11.59 -9.46 -4.99
CA LYS A 92 -11.06 -10.71 -4.41
C LYS A 92 -11.82 -11.92 -4.95
N ASP A 93 -13.14 -11.85 -5.01
CA ASP A 93 -13.97 -12.92 -5.60
C ASP A 93 -13.64 -13.12 -7.07
N LYS A 94 -13.47 -12.04 -7.84
CA LYS A 94 -13.09 -12.11 -9.25
C LYS A 94 -11.71 -12.74 -9.44
N GLN A 95 -10.75 -12.45 -8.55
CA GLN A 95 -9.42 -13.06 -8.60
C GLN A 95 -9.48 -14.55 -8.27
N SER A 96 -10.25 -14.95 -7.25
CA SER A 96 -10.46 -16.37 -6.89
C SER A 96 -11.05 -17.16 -8.05
N ARG A 97 -12.11 -16.63 -8.67
CA ARG A 97 -12.74 -17.29 -9.84
C ARG A 97 -11.78 -17.41 -11.01
N ALA A 98 -11.00 -16.36 -11.29
CA ALA A 98 -9.99 -16.44 -12.36
C ALA A 98 -8.94 -17.52 -12.09
N GLN A 99 -8.56 -17.75 -10.82
CA GLN A 99 -7.66 -18.84 -10.44
C GLN A 99 -8.31 -20.21 -10.65
N GLU A 100 -9.56 -20.38 -10.22
CA GLU A 100 -10.31 -21.62 -10.39
C GLU A 100 -10.50 -21.97 -11.89
N ASP A 101 -10.83 -20.97 -12.70
CA ASP A 101 -11.01 -21.11 -14.16
C ASP A 101 -9.68 -21.46 -14.87
N PHE A 102 -8.54 -21.02 -14.32
CA PHE A 102 -7.21 -21.29 -14.89
C PHE A 102 -6.68 -22.68 -14.56
N GLN A 103 -7.14 -23.31 -13.47
CA GLN A 103 -6.63 -24.60 -12.98
C GLN A 103 -6.53 -25.69 -14.07
N PRO A 104 -7.55 -25.92 -14.94
CA PRO A 104 -7.45 -26.95 -15.98
C PRO A 104 -6.39 -26.63 -17.04
N VAL A 105 -6.14 -25.35 -17.30
CA VAL A 105 -5.13 -24.88 -18.26
C VAL A 105 -3.74 -25.07 -17.67
N GLU A 106 -3.54 -24.73 -16.40
CA GLU A 106 -2.32 -25.01 -15.67
C GLU A 106 -1.94 -26.49 -15.72
N GLU A 107 -2.87 -27.38 -15.38
CA GLU A 107 -2.65 -28.83 -15.40
C GLU A 107 -2.26 -29.32 -16.80
N ALA A 108 -2.89 -28.79 -17.85
CA ALA A 108 -2.57 -29.14 -19.23
C ALA A 108 -1.19 -28.63 -19.68
N LEU A 109 -0.79 -27.43 -19.26
CA LEU A 109 0.53 -26.87 -19.54
C LEU A 109 1.64 -27.67 -18.83
N VAL A 110 1.42 -28.00 -17.55
CA VAL A 110 2.35 -28.84 -16.77
C VAL A 110 2.48 -30.24 -17.38
N ALA A 111 1.35 -30.86 -17.76
CA ALA A 111 1.36 -32.17 -18.41
C ALA A 111 2.08 -32.16 -19.77
N ALA A 112 2.06 -31.02 -20.48
CA ALA A 112 2.79 -30.80 -21.72
C ALA A 112 4.29 -30.44 -21.49
N GLY A 113 4.74 -30.35 -20.24
CA GLY A 113 6.12 -30.01 -19.89
C GLY A 113 6.48 -28.55 -20.14
N ILE A 114 5.49 -27.65 -20.20
CA ILE A 114 5.73 -26.21 -20.34
C ILE A 114 6.22 -25.66 -19.00
N ASP A 115 7.41 -25.08 -19.01
CA ASP A 115 7.96 -24.34 -17.88
C ASP A 115 7.46 -22.89 -17.94
N PHE A 116 6.71 -22.48 -16.91
CA PHE A 116 6.22 -21.11 -16.77
C PHE A 116 6.16 -20.69 -15.30
N GLN A 117 6.38 -19.40 -15.04
CA GLN A 117 6.16 -18.83 -13.72
C GLN A 117 4.66 -18.59 -13.53
N HIS A 118 4.11 -19.13 -12.44
CA HIS A 118 2.70 -18.96 -12.13
C HIS A 118 2.41 -17.48 -11.77
N PRO A 119 1.37 -16.84 -12.34
CA PRO A 119 1.08 -15.41 -12.09
C PRO A 119 0.88 -15.03 -10.62
N ALA A 120 0.48 -15.98 -9.75
CA ALA A 120 0.43 -15.74 -8.31
C ALA A 120 1.81 -15.58 -7.67
N ASP A 121 2.83 -16.27 -8.16
CA ASP A 121 4.20 -16.13 -7.67
C ASP A 121 4.78 -14.78 -8.09
N GLU A 122 4.55 -14.37 -9.34
CA GLU A 122 4.89 -13.03 -9.83
C GLU A 122 4.25 -11.93 -8.96
N GLN A 123 2.96 -12.08 -8.62
CA GLN A 123 2.28 -11.14 -7.74
C GLN A 123 2.92 -11.10 -6.35
N ASN A 124 3.25 -12.27 -5.78
CA ASN A 124 3.88 -12.36 -4.46
C ASN A 124 5.25 -11.68 -4.43
N GLU A 125 6.06 -11.89 -5.47
CA GLU A 125 7.35 -11.21 -5.64
C GLU A 125 7.17 -9.68 -5.72
N GLU A 126 6.18 -9.20 -6.48
CA GLU A 126 5.88 -7.78 -6.58
C GLU A 126 5.46 -7.20 -5.21
N ILE A 127 4.65 -7.92 -4.44
CA ILE A 127 4.24 -7.53 -3.09
C ILE A 127 5.45 -7.42 -2.17
N LEU A 128 6.36 -8.42 -2.20
CA LEU A 128 7.58 -8.42 -1.38
C LEU A 128 8.51 -7.26 -1.76
N ASN A 129 8.68 -7.00 -3.06
CA ASN A 129 9.48 -5.88 -3.55
C ASN A 129 8.91 -4.52 -3.08
N ARG A 130 7.59 -4.33 -3.16
CA ARG A 130 6.91 -3.13 -2.64
C ARG A 130 7.12 -2.95 -1.14
N ARG A 131 6.97 -4.02 -0.35
CA ARG A 131 7.18 -3.98 1.10
C ARG A 131 8.63 -3.62 1.44
N SER A 132 9.59 -4.22 0.75
CA SER A 132 11.02 -3.96 0.95
C SER A 132 11.36 -2.49 0.68
N LYS A 133 10.94 -1.95 -0.46
CA LYS A 133 11.11 -0.53 -0.80
C LYS A 133 10.49 0.42 0.23
N MET A 134 9.32 0.07 0.76
CA MET A 134 8.66 0.88 1.81
C MET A 134 9.44 0.87 3.12
N VAL A 135 10.05 -0.26 3.50
CA VAL A 135 10.89 -0.35 4.69
C VAL A 135 12.17 0.46 4.51
N GLU A 136 12.84 0.33 3.37
CA GLU A 136 14.03 1.13 3.03
C GLU A 136 13.74 2.62 3.06
N TYR A 137 12.62 3.05 2.46
CA TYR A 137 12.21 4.45 2.46
C TYR A 137 11.96 4.98 3.88
N ARG A 138 11.27 4.19 4.73
CA ARG A 138 11.05 4.56 6.14
C ARG A 138 12.38 4.68 6.91
N ALA A 139 13.31 3.75 6.70
CA ALA A 139 14.63 3.81 7.31
C ALA A 139 15.40 5.07 6.88
N HIS A 140 15.32 5.42 5.59
CA HIS A 140 15.92 6.65 5.07
C HIS A 140 15.31 7.92 5.71
N LEU A 141 13.98 7.99 5.85
CA LEU A 141 13.31 9.11 6.51
C LEU A 141 13.70 9.24 7.99
N SER A 142 13.73 8.12 8.73
CA SER A 142 14.17 8.08 10.13
C SER A 142 15.58 8.64 10.29
N LYS A 143 16.50 8.22 9.42
CA LYS A 143 17.89 8.73 9.42
C LYS A 143 17.96 10.23 9.14
N GLN A 144 17.14 10.75 8.22
CA GLN A 144 17.09 12.20 7.98
C GLN A 144 16.55 12.98 9.19
N GLU A 145 15.56 12.43 9.88
CA GLU A 145 14.98 13.02 11.07
C GLU A 145 15.97 13.03 12.24
N GLU A 146 16.72 11.94 12.45
CA GLU A 146 17.80 11.88 13.44
C GLU A 146 18.88 12.95 13.18
N VAL A 147 19.27 13.16 11.93
CA VAL A 147 20.23 14.20 11.55
C VAL A 147 19.70 15.59 11.86
N LYS A 148 18.42 15.88 11.57
CA LYS A 148 17.78 17.16 11.90
C LYS A 148 17.76 17.39 13.41
N ILE A 149 17.32 16.39 14.18
CA ILE A 149 17.29 16.45 15.64
C ILE A 149 18.69 16.68 16.22
N ALA A 150 19.72 16.03 15.66
CA ALA A 150 21.10 16.23 16.10
C ALA A 150 21.59 17.65 15.84
N ALA A 151 21.27 18.23 14.67
CA ALA A 151 21.60 19.60 14.33
C ALA A 151 20.90 20.61 15.26
N GLU A 152 19.59 20.45 15.49
CA GLU A 152 18.81 21.30 16.40
C GLU A 152 19.34 21.21 17.84
N ARG A 153 19.69 20.02 18.32
CA ARG A 153 20.29 19.83 19.64
C ARG A 153 21.63 20.55 19.79
N GLU A 154 22.48 20.50 18.77
CA GLU A 154 23.77 21.19 18.78
C GLU A 154 23.60 22.71 18.72
N GLU A 155 22.62 23.20 17.97
CA GLU A 155 22.28 24.63 17.93
C GLU A 155 21.77 25.12 19.29
N ILE A 156 20.88 24.38 19.95
CA ILE A 156 20.41 24.67 21.31
C ILE A 156 21.59 24.68 22.29
N LYS A 157 22.53 23.73 22.15
CA LYS A 157 23.72 23.65 23.01
C LYS A 157 24.62 24.88 22.84
N ARG A 158 24.86 25.32 21.59
CA ARG A 158 25.60 26.56 21.30
C ARG A 158 24.89 27.79 21.85
N ALA A 159 23.58 27.91 21.64
CA ALA A 159 22.78 29.01 22.17
C ALA A 159 22.83 29.09 23.70
N LYS A 160 22.76 27.95 24.40
CA LYS A 160 22.93 27.88 25.85
C LYS A 160 24.34 28.29 26.30
N ALA A 161 25.38 27.86 25.59
CA ALA A 161 26.76 28.24 25.89
C ALA A 161 26.98 29.76 25.74
N LEU A 162 26.49 30.35 24.64
CA LEU A 162 26.51 31.81 24.42
C LEU A 162 25.79 32.56 25.54
N ARG A 163 24.59 32.11 25.92
CA ARG A 163 23.81 32.74 27.00
C ARG A 163 24.52 32.65 28.35
N SER A 164 25.17 31.52 28.66
CA SER A 164 25.96 31.35 29.88
C SER A 164 27.23 32.22 29.93
N SER A 165 27.85 32.46 28.77
CA SER A 165 29.02 33.35 28.67
C SER A 165 28.64 34.83 28.89
N GLN A 166 27.46 35.27 28.42
CA GLN A 166 26.97 36.64 28.63
C GLN A 166 26.62 36.93 30.10
N THR A 167 26.14 35.94 30.86
CA THR A 167 25.86 36.10 32.31
C THR A 167 27.12 36.14 33.19
N SER A 168 28.29 35.78 32.65
CA SER A 168 29.54 35.69 33.41
C SER A 168 30.46 36.91 33.30
N SER A 169 30.06 37.96 32.57
CA SER A 169 30.81 39.23 32.53
C SER A 169 30.64 39.99 33.84
N PRO A 170 31.68 40.14 34.68
CA PRO A 170 31.57 40.92 35.91
C PRO A 170 31.40 42.39 35.54
N GLN A 171 30.33 43.00 36.04
CA GLN A 171 30.18 44.46 36.10
C GLN A 171 31.41 45.00 36.84
N LYS A 172 32.39 45.55 36.10
CA LYS A 172 33.44 46.38 36.68
C LYS A 172 32.74 47.63 37.21
N LEU A 173 32.43 47.63 38.50
CA LEU A 173 32.20 48.82 39.30
C LEU A 173 33.44 49.72 39.12
N MET A 174 33.27 50.85 38.43
CA MET A 174 34.23 51.96 38.50
C MET A 174 33.64 53.04 39.41
N ASN A 175 34.45 53.40 40.39
CA ASN A 175 34.28 54.48 41.36
C ASN A 175 34.08 55.84 40.70
#